data_AF-A0A4P7PXP2-F1
#
_entry.id   AF-A0A4P7PXP2-F1
#
_cell.length_a   1.000
_cell.length_b   1.000
_cell.length_c   1.000
_cell.angle_alpha   90.00
_cell.angle_beta   90.00
_cell.angle_gamma   90.00
#
_symmetry.space_group_name_H-M   'P 1'
#
loop_
_entity.id
_entity.type
_entity.pdbx_description
1 polymer ?
#
loop_
_entity_poly.entity_id
_entity_poly.type
_entity_poly.pdbx_seq_one_letter_code
_entity_poly.pdbx_strand_id
1 'polypeptide(L)'
;MVNYLREFQEGLEDFLDLTVYFNENEIRYKFQGLWTSSNFEKDIQIKANKLENLLYRQLKNGLDNKVLLSEVRLKMRVSLNFLSDVYYDDFDNLSKSNLKVRYSSSVPENTSDLFTYEFFQNLKSDEKAHKEFQKRNDDLTMLFDSILKLFERFQKEGKTPSRLQFENLKLLNCIYCYQEILFNLLDKVEHYFYNFEKIDFTILDTNESLPMMETVKCNINLSKVEAAKFFSFLIYDKIIFIDSSDEKMDKIRIQKFIENNFTYKSLNLKQKPITNINKEISEFKLYNDNEFNQTIDDFIKILQSKKR
;
A
#
# COMPACT_ATOMS: atom_id res chain seq x y z
N MET A 1 -23.94 -26.64 -2.08
CA MET A 1 -22.83 -26.15 -2.91
C MET A 1 -22.62 -24.70 -2.53
N VAL A 2 -21.52 -24.37 -1.85
CA VAL A 2 -21.28 -22.99 -1.38
C VAL A 2 -20.95 -22.12 -2.58
N ASN A 3 -21.70 -21.03 -2.79
CA ASN A 3 -21.48 -20.12 -3.92
C ASN A 3 -20.48 -19.03 -3.50
N TYR A 4 -19.19 -19.39 -3.46
CA TYR A 4 -18.10 -18.49 -3.05
C TYR A 4 -18.06 -17.19 -3.87
N LEU A 5 -18.40 -17.27 -5.16
CA LEU A 5 -18.46 -16.10 -6.04
C LEU A 5 -19.47 -15.08 -5.54
N ARG A 6 -20.69 -15.52 -5.22
CA ARG A 6 -21.74 -14.63 -4.72
C ARG A 6 -21.35 -14.00 -3.38
N GLU A 7 -20.88 -14.81 -2.43
CA GLU A 7 -20.45 -14.30 -1.12
C GLU A 7 -19.31 -13.28 -1.24
N PHE A 8 -18.35 -13.53 -2.13
CA PHE A 8 -17.26 -12.60 -2.42
C PHE A 8 -17.77 -11.32 -3.08
N GLN A 9 -18.66 -11.41 -4.08
CA GLN A 9 -19.22 -10.25 -4.77
C GLN A 9 -20.03 -9.36 -3.83
N GLU A 10 -20.91 -9.94 -3.02
CA GLU A 10 -21.67 -9.21 -2.00
C GLU A 10 -20.74 -8.55 -0.97
N GLY A 11 -19.71 -9.27 -0.52
CA GLY A 11 -18.71 -8.73 0.40
C GLY A 11 -17.87 -7.61 -0.21
N LEU A 12 -17.53 -7.72 -1.51
CA LEU A 12 -16.78 -6.68 -2.23
C LEU A 12 -17.64 -5.43 -2.43
N GLU A 13 -18.92 -5.59 -2.76
CA GLU A 13 -19.84 -4.46 -2.92
C GLU A 13 -20.06 -3.70 -1.60
N ASP A 14 -20.25 -4.42 -0.48
CA ASP A 14 -20.30 -3.80 0.85
C ASP A 14 -18.98 -3.08 1.17
N PHE A 15 -17.84 -3.75 0.94
CA PHE A 15 -16.54 -3.18 1.26
C PHE A 15 -16.18 -1.97 0.40
N LEU A 16 -16.66 -1.89 -0.84
CA LEU A 16 -16.42 -0.76 -1.73
C LEU A 16 -17.48 0.34 -1.64
N ASP A 17 -18.52 0.19 -0.81
CA ASP A 17 -19.49 1.26 -0.56
C ASP A 17 -18.86 2.38 0.29
N LEU A 18 -18.51 3.48 -0.36
CA LEU A 18 -17.88 4.63 0.28
C LEU A 18 -18.90 5.61 0.89
N THR A 19 -20.17 5.23 1.02
CA THR A 19 -21.20 6.08 1.63
C THR A 19 -20.89 6.32 3.11
N VAL A 20 -20.88 7.59 3.51
CA VAL A 20 -20.74 8.01 4.91
C VAL A 20 -22.13 8.31 5.45
N TYR A 21 -22.43 7.86 6.66
CA TYR A 21 -23.65 8.20 7.38
C TYR A 21 -23.33 9.10 8.56
N PHE A 22 -24.13 10.15 8.77
CA PHE A 22 -24.00 11.08 9.88
C PHE A 22 -25.26 11.04 10.75
N ASN A 23 -25.07 10.93 12.06
CA ASN A 23 -26.13 11.07 13.05
C ASN A 23 -26.00 12.44 13.72
N GLU A 24 -26.99 13.30 13.52
CA GLU A 24 -27.00 14.67 14.05
C GLU A 24 -27.18 14.73 15.57
N ASN A 25 -27.97 13.80 16.14
CA ASN A 25 -28.26 13.78 17.58
C ASN A 25 -26.99 13.42 18.38
N GLU A 26 -26.22 12.47 17.86
CA GLU A 26 -24.97 12.01 18.49
C GLU A 26 -23.75 12.82 18.05
N ILE A 27 -23.87 13.56 16.94
CA ILE A 27 -22.77 14.21 16.21
C ILE A 27 -21.68 13.17 15.94
N ARG A 28 -22.02 12.10 15.21
CA ARG A 28 -21.07 11.01 14.92
C ARG A 28 -21.24 10.46 13.52
N TYR A 29 -20.14 9.97 12.97
CA TYR A 29 -20.13 9.35 11.65
C TYR A 29 -20.09 7.83 11.72
N LYS A 30 -20.70 7.21 10.72
CA LYS A 30 -20.63 5.78 10.44
C LYS A 30 -20.13 5.61 9.01
N PHE A 31 -19.04 4.89 8.84
CA PHE A 31 -18.38 4.62 7.57
C PHE A 31 -18.08 3.13 7.47
N GLN A 32 -18.25 2.52 6.30
CA GLN A 32 -18.05 1.07 6.13
C GLN A 32 -18.90 0.22 7.10
N GLY A 33 -20.09 0.71 7.47
CA GLY A 33 -20.95 0.06 8.44
C GLY A 33 -20.46 0.14 9.91
N LEU A 34 -19.37 0.83 10.18
CA LEU A 34 -18.73 0.95 11.49
C LEU A 34 -18.80 2.40 12.00
N TRP A 35 -19.00 2.59 13.30
CA TRP A 35 -18.92 3.92 13.91
C TRP A 35 -17.47 4.38 13.97
N THR A 36 -17.22 5.65 13.67
CA THR A 36 -15.89 6.24 13.76
C THR A 36 -15.39 6.17 15.21
N SER A 37 -14.34 5.39 15.46
CA SER A 37 -13.85 5.09 16.80
C SER A 37 -12.34 4.84 16.82
N SER A 38 -11.74 4.78 18.01
CA SER A 38 -10.34 4.39 18.19
C SER A 38 -10.01 2.99 17.68
N ASN A 39 -10.99 2.10 17.51
CA ASN A 39 -10.79 0.72 17.06
C ASN A 39 -11.06 0.53 15.56
N PHE A 40 -11.42 1.59 14.84
CA PHE A 40 -11.88 1.52 13.45
C PHE A 40 -10.90 0.75 12.55
N GLU A 41 -9.60 1.06 12.61
CA GLU A 41 -8.56 0.42 11.81
C GLU A 41 -8.54 -1.11 12.00
N LYS A 42 -8.64 -1.58 13.24
CA LYS A 42 -8.68 -3.01 13.55
C LYS A 42 -9.95 -3.66 13.00
N ASP A 43 -11.09 -3.01 13.18
CA ASP A 43 -12.38 -3.55 12.74
C ASP A 43 -12.48 -3.63 11.21
N ILE A 44 -11.97 -2.61 10.50
CA ILE A 44 -11.93 -2.62 9.05
C ILE A 44 -10.89 -3.61 8.51
N GLN A 45 -9.76 -3.82 9.21
CA GLN A 45 -8.80 -4.87 8.87
C GLN A 45 -9.42 -6.28 8.99
N ILE A 46 -10.28 -6.51 9.99
CA ILE A 46 -11.03 -7.76 10.11
C ILE A 46 -11.97 -7.96 8.90
N LYS A 47 -12.67 -6.89 8.48
CA LYS A 47 -13.50 -6.93 7.27
C LYS A 47 -12.66 -7.24 6.02
N ALA A 48 -11.53 -6.56 5.85
CA ALA A 48 -10.60 -6.78 4.74
C ALA A 48 -10.07 -8.22 4.69
N ASN A 49 -9.64 -8.77 5.83
CA ASN A 49 -9.18 -10.15 5.93
C ASN A 49 -10.29 -11.15 5.58
N LYS A 50 -11.54 -10.87 5.96
CA LYS A 50 -12.69 -11.70 5.57
C LYS A 50 -12.91 -11.68 4.05
N LEU A 51 -12.83 -10.50 3.43
CA LEU A 51 -12.95 -10.34 1.98
C LEU A 51 -11.83 -11.07 1.24
N GLU A 52 -10.58 -10.94 1.71
CA GLU A 52 -9.42 -11.64 1.17
C GLU A 52 -9.60 -13.16 1.23
N ASN A 53 -10.09 -13.69 2.36
CA ASN A 53 -10.39 -15.11 2.50
C ASN A 53 -11.48 -15.60 1.52
N LEU A 54 -12.50 -14.77 1.25
CA LEU A 54 -13.53 -15.08 0.25
C LEU A 54 -12.96 -15.09 -1.16
N LEU A 55 -12.14 -14.09 -1.51
CA LEU A 55 -11.42 -14.04 -2.78
C LEU A 55 -10.57 -15.29 -2.96
N TYR A 56 -9.78 -15.65 -1.96
CA TYR A 56 -8.95 -16.85 -1.98
C TYR A 56 -9.77 -18.12 -2.26
N ARG A 57 -10.90 -18.30 -1.56
CA ARG A 57 -11.77 -19.47 -1.74
C ARG A 57 -12.34 -19.51 -3.15
N GLN A 58 -12.71 -18.36 -3.69
CA GLN A 58 -13.17 -18.22 -5.06
C GLN A 58 -12.06 -18.52 -6.07
N LEU A 59 -10.83 -18.01 -5.87
CA LEU A 59 -9.72 -18.30 -6.77
C LEU A 59 -9.34 -19.78 -6.78
N LYS A 60 -9.39 -20.43 -5.61
CA LYS A 60 -9.06 -21.85 -5.46
C LYS A 60 -10.08 -22.79 -6.11
N ASN A 61 -11.37 -22.48 -6.00
CA ASN A 61 -12.45 -23.40 -6.38
C ASN A 61 -13.28 -22.92 -7.58
N GLY A 62 -13.08 -21.67 -8.01
CA GLY A 62 -13.88 -21.00 -9.02
C GLY A 62 -13.37 -21.19 -10.44
N LEU A 63 -14.24 -20.86 -11.39
CA LEU A 63 -13.91 -20.75 -12.81
C LEU A 63 -13.76 -19.27 -13.19
N ASP A 64 -13.14 -19.02 -14.35
CA ASP A 64 -13.00 -17.67 -14.93
C ASP A 64 -12.29 -16.63 -14.04
N ASN A 65 -11.37 -17.11 -13.19
CA ASN A 65 -10.63 -16.27 -12.24
C ASN A 65 -9.91 -15.08 -12.88
N LYS A 66 -9.46 -15.18 -14.14
CA LYS A 66 -8.81 -14.06 -14.86
C LYS A 66 -9.79 -12.91 -15.14
N VAL A 67 -11.04 -13.23 -15.48
CA VAL A 67 -12.12 -12.25 -15.69
C VAL A 67 -12.48 -11.61 -14.36
N LEU A 68 -12.70 -12.44 -13.33
CA LEU A 68 -12.99 -11.98 -11.98
C LEU A 68 -11.91 -11.00 -11.47
N LEU A 69 -10.64 -11.38 -11.52
CA LEU A 69 -9.53 -10.53 -11.06
C LEU A 69 -9.46 -9.21 -11.82
N SER A 70 -9.76 -9.21 -13.12
CA SER A 70 -9.83 -7.99 -13.93
C SER A 70 -10.92 -7.04 -13.41
N GLU A 71 -12.12 -7.56 -13.17
CA GLU A 71 -13.27 -6.79 -12.67
C GLU A 71 -13.02 -6.24 -11.27
N VAL A 72 -12.53 -7.08 -10.36
CA VAL A 72 -12.23 -6.71 -8.97
C VAL A 72 -11.22 -5.57 -8.94
N ARG A 73 -10.11 -5.69 -9.69
CA ARG A 73 -9.09 -4.64 -9.77
C ARG A 73 -9.69 -3.32 -10.27
N LEU A 74 -10.51 -3.36 -11.31
CA LEU A 74 -11.14 -2.15 -11.85
C LEU A 74 -12.05 -1.48 -10.81
N LYS A 75 -12.90 -2.25 -10.13
CA LYS A 75 -13.77 -1.73 -9.06
C LYS A 75 -12.96 -1.11 -7.91
N MET A 76 -11.92 -1.81 -7.43
CA MET A 76 -11.05 -1.31 -6.37
C MET A 76 -10.29 -0.04 -6.77
N ARG A 77 -9.76 0.04 -8.00
CA ARG A 77 -9.11 1.25 -8.53
C ARG A 77 -10.05 2.45 -8.58
N VAL A 78 -11.30 2.25 -9.00
CA VAL A 78 -12.31 3.33 -9.02
C VAL A 78 -12.53 3.88 -7.61
N SER A 79 -12.72 3.01 -6.62
CA SER A 79 -12.88 3.43 -5.23
C SER A 79 -11.62 4.10 -4.69
N LEU A 80 -10.43 3.58 -4.98
CA LEU A 80 -9.17 4.17 -4.52
C LEU A 80 -8.94 5.57 -5.13
N ASN A 81 -9.19 5.74 -6.43
CA ASN A 81 -9.08 7.03 -7.10
C ASN A 81 -10.03 8.07 -6.48
N PHE A 82 -11.28 7.66 -6.19
CA PHE A 82 -12.22 8.53 -5.49
C PHE A 82 -11.70 8.98 -4.13
N LEU A 83 -11.03 8.09 -3.38
CA LEU A 83 -10.46 8.42 -2.07
C LEU A 83 -9.21 9.29 -2.16
N SER A 84 -8.42 9.17 -3.23
CA SER A 84 -7.27 10.05 -3.48
C SER A 84 -7.66 11.52 -3.67
N ASP A 85 -8.92 11.79 -4.06
CA ASP A 85 -9.46 13.14 -4.20
C ASP A 85 -10.02 13.73 -2.88
N VAL A 86 -9.92 13.00 -1.76
CA VAL A 86 -10.37 13.47 -0.44
C VAL A 86 -9.31 14.40 0.18
N TYR A 87 -9.72 15.62 0.52
CA TYR A 87 -8.85 16.59 1.20
C TYR A 87 -8.76 16.31 2.71
N TYR A 88 -7.71 15.60 3.12
CA TYR A 88 -7.51 15.18 4.52
C TYR A 88 -7.23 16.33 5.51
N ASP A 89 -6.87 17.51 5.02
CA ASP A 89 -6.57 18.69 5.87
C ASP A 89 -7.79 19.60 6.13
N ASP A 90 -8.92 19.42 5.43
CA ASP A 90 -10.11 20.30 5.51
C ASP A 90 -11.19 19.75 6.47
N PHE A 91 -10.80 19.46 7.72
CA PHE A 91 -11.74 19.00 8.76
C PHE A 91 -12.78 20.07 9.16
N ASP A 92 -12.54 21.34 8.79
CA ASP A 92 -13.45 22.45 9.07
C ASP A 92 -14.70 22.39 8.18
N ASN A 93 -14.60 21.81 6.98
CA ASN A 93 -15.72 21.74 6.07
C ASN A 93 -15.71 20.51 5.15
N LEU A 94 -16.24 19.39 5.66
CA LEU A 94 -16.46 18.19 4.86
C LEU A 94 -17.39 18.39 3.66
N SER A 95 -18.19 19.47 3.59
CA SER A 95 -19.03 19.74 2.40
C SER A 95 -18.20 20.07 1.14
N LYS A 96 -16.93 20.43 1.31
CA LYS A 96 -15.98 20.59 0.19
C LYS A 96 -15.35 19.27 -0.24
N SER A 97 -15.46 18.22 0.56
CA SER A 97 -14.99 16.89 0.17
C SER A 97 -16.00 16.28 -0.82
N ASN A 98 -15.53 15.42 -1.71
CA ASN A 98 -16.39 14.66 -2.61
C ASN A 98 -17.17 13.53 -1.89
N LEU A 99 -17.13 13.47 -0.56
CA LEU A 99 -17.75 12.42 0.23
C LEU A 99 -19.27 12.48 0.14
N LYS A 100 -19.87 11.31 -0.10
CA LYS A 100 -21.32 11.15 -0.10
C LYS A 100 -21.83 10.94 1.32
N VAL A 101 -22.12 12.04 2.01
CA VAL A 101 -22.67 12.01 3.38
C VAL A 101 -24.20 11.90 3.33
N ARG A 102 -24.76 10.94 4.07
CA ARG A 102 -26.20 10.73 4.26
C ARG A 102 -26.57 10.85 5.73
N TYR A 103 -27.75 11.37 6.01
CA TYR A 103 -28.27 11.40 7.38
C TYR A 103 -28.81 10.03 7.79
N SER A 104 -28.54 9.65 9.05
CA SER A 104 -29.04 8.42 9.65
C SER A 104 -29.54 8.66 11.07
N SER A 105 -30.64 8.03 11.43
CA SER A 105 -31.17 7.98 12.80
C SER A 105 -30.62 6.82 13.63
N SER A 106 -29.74 5.99 13.05
CA SER A 106 -29.13 4.86 13.77
C SER A 106 -28.26 5.34 14.93
N VAL A 107 -28.39 4.72 16.11
CA VAL A 107 -27.62 5.09 17.30
C VAL A 107 -26.36 4.21 17.41
N PRO A 108 -25.23 4.72 17.91
CA PRO A 108 -24.08 3.90 18.26
C PRO A 108 -24.46 2.79 19.23
N GLU A 109 -24.07 1.56 18.90
CA GLU A 109 -24.01 0.49 19.91
C GLU A 109 -22.95 0.87 20.95
N ASN A 110 -22.95 0.21 22.11
CA ASN A 110 -22.07 0.55 23.23
C ASN A 110 -20.59 0.31 22.84
N THR A 111 -19.97 1.27 22.17
CA THR A 111 -18.61 1.16 21.64
C THR A 111 -17.59 1.51 22.72
N SER A 112 -16.56 0.68 22.88
CA SER A 112 -15.37 0.95 23.69
C SER A 112 -14.43 1.96 23.02
N ASP A 113 -14.98 3.11 22.63
CA ASP A 113 -14.23 4.18 21.98
C ASP A 113 -13.42 4.95 23.04
N LEU A 114 -12.11 4.82 22.97
CA LEU A 114 -11.18 5.43 23.94
C LEU A 114 -10.96 6.92 23.63
N PHE A 115 -11.12 7.33 22.37
CA PHE A 115 -10.82 8.67 21.89
C PHE A 115 -12.10 9.47 21.72
N THR A 116 -12.70 9.85 22.85
CA THR A 116 -13.88 10.71 22.89
C THR A 116 -13.49 12.18 22.96
N TYR A 117 -14.41 13.06 22.56
CA TYR A 117 -14.19 14.51 22.64
C TYR A 117 -13.93 14.96 24.08
N GLU A 118 -14.70 14.41 25.02
CA GLU A 118 -14.61 14.71 26.46
C GLU A 118 -13.26 14.24 27.03
N PHE A 119 -12.73 13.11 26.57
CA PHE A 119 -11.39 12.64 26.94
C PHE A 119 -10.32 13.67 26.57
N PHE A 120 -10.31 14.18 25.34
CA PHE A 120 -9.32 15.18 24.91
C PHE A 120 -9.53 16.56 25.54
N GLN A 121 -10.78 16.96 25.80
CA GLN A 121 -11.06 18.18 26.57
C GLN A 121 -10.47 18.11 27.99
N ASN A 122 -10.60 16.96 28.66
CA ASN A 122 -10.05 16.75 30.00
C ASN A 122 -8.51 16.64 29.97
N LEU A 123 -7.95 16.04 28.91
CA LEU A 123 -6.49 15.94 28.71
C LEU A 123 -5.83 17.33 28.66
N LYS A 124 -6.52 18.34 28.11
CA LYS A 124 -6.06 19.73 28.08
C LYS A 124 -5.85 20.33 29.48
N SER A 125 -6.66 19.90 30.46
CA SER A 125 -6.60 20.43 31.83
C SER A 125 -5.61 19.70 32.74
N ASP A 126 -5.07 18.55 32.33
CA ASP A 126 -4.23 17.71 33.18
C ASP A 126 -2.95 17.24 32.46
N GLU A 127 -1.88 18.04 32.59
CA GLU A 127 -0.57 17.77 32.00
C GLU A 127 0.07 16.46 32.52
N LYS A 128 -0.34 15.99 33.70
CA LYS A 128 0.11 14.71 34.28
C LYS A 128 -0.61 13.55 33.61
N ALA A 129 -1.91 13.66 33.36
CA ALA A 129 -2.68 12.66 32.60
C ALA A 129 -2.16 12.53 31.15
N HIS A 130 -1.77 13.64 30.52
CA HIS A 130 -1.13 13.63 29.20
C HIS A 130 0.17 12.81 29.17
N LYS A 131 1.08 13.06 30.13
CA LYS A 131 2.36 12.33 30.25
C LYS A 131 2.17 10.87 30.65
N GLU A 132 1.13 10.56 31.43
CA GLU A 132 0.81 9.19 31.82
C GLU A 132 0.18 8.39 30.67
N PHE A 133 -0.66 9.04 29.85
CA PHE A 133 -1.25 8.43 28.66
C PHE A 133 -0.18 8.10 27.60
N GLN A 134 0.74 9.04 27.33
CA GLN A 134 1.89 8.81 26.44
C GLN A 134 2.79 7.65 26.89
N LYS A 135 2.87 7.39 28.20
CA LYS A 135 3.65 6.28 28.76
C LYS A 135 2.93 4.93 28.73
N ARG A 136 1.60 4.92 28.59
CA ARG A 136 0.77 3.71 28.63
C ARG A 136 0.55 3.08 27.25
N ASN A 137 0.89 3.76 26.17
CA ASN A 137 0.67 3.27 24.81
C ASN A 137 2.00 3.18 24.05
N ASP A 138 2.48 1.95 23.87
CA ASP A 138 3.61 1.66 22.98
C ASP A 138 3.25 1.81 21.50
N ASP A 139 1.94 1.85 21.17
CA ASP A 139 1.42 2.13 19.83
C ASP A 139 0.48 3.35 19.89
N LEU A 140 1.06 4.56 19.83
CA LEU A 140 0.25 5.75 19.54
C LEU A 140 -0.32 5.61 18.12
N THR A 141 -1.62 5.35 18.01
CA THR A 141 -2.31 5.31 16.71
C THR A 141 -2.22 6.68 16.03
N MET A 142 -2.10 6.71 14.70
CA MET A 142 -2.12 7.94 13.88
C MET A 142 -3.31 8.86 14.21
N LEU A 143 -4.46 8.28 14.61
CA LEU A 143 -5.65 9.02 15.03
C LEU A 143 -5.41 9.88 16.27
N PHE A 144 -4.73 9.34 17.29
CA PHE A 144 -4.43 10.08 18.52
C PHE A 144 -3.58 11.32 18.22
N ASP A 145 -2.51 11.15 17.45
CA ASP A 145 -1.60 12.25 17.09
C ASP A 145 -2.31 13.34 16.27
N SER A 146 -3.17 12.92 15.33
CA SER A 146 -3.96 13.85 14.53
C SER A 146 -4.91 14.68 15.40
N ILE A 147 -5.63 14.04 16.32
CA ILE A 147 -6.52 14.73 17.25
C ILE A 147 -5.74 15.66 18.18
N LEU A 148 -4.59 15.21 18.70
CA LEU A 148 -3.76 16.04 19.57
C LEU A 148 -3.32 17.33 18.85
N LYS A 149 -2.83 17.21 17.61
CA LYS A 149 -2.45 18.36 16.77
C LYS A 149 -3.62 19.32 16.53
N LEU A 150 -4.84 18.80 16.36
CA LEU A 150 -6.04 19.63 16.24
C LEU A 150 -6.26 20.47 17.50
N PHE A 151 -6.23 19.86 18.68
CA PHE A 151 -6.42 20.57 19.94
C PHE A 151 -5.30 21.59 20.18
N GLU A 152 -4.04 21.24 19.90
CA GLU A 152 -2.89 22.15 20.00
C GLU A 152 -3.03 23.37 19.07
N ARG A 153 -3.49 23.17 17.83
CA ARG A 153 -3.74 24.25 16.87
C ARG A 153 -4.75 25.25 17.42
N PHE A 154 -5.91 24.78 17.88
CA PHE A 154 -6.96 25.65 18.44
C PHE A 154 -6.52 26.33 19.74
N GLN A 155 -5.69 25.67 20.55
CA GLN A 155 -5.14 26.27 21.76
C GLN A 155 -4.25 27.47 21.46
N LYS A 156 -3.42 27.41 20.41
CA LYS A 156 -2.60 28.56 19.97
C LYS A 156 -3.45 29.77 19.58
N GLU A 157 -4.69 29.55 19.17
CA GLU A 157 -5.68 30.59 18.84
C GLU A 157 -6.55 31.01 20.04
N GLY A 158 -6.30 30.47 21.24
CA GLY A 158 -7.12 30.73 22.43
C GLY A 158 -8.51 30.11 22.38
N LYS A 159 -8.72 29.08 21.54
CA LYS A 159 -10.00 28.42 21.30
C LYS A 159 -9.96 26.92 21.64
N THR A 160 -11.10 26.25 21.47
CA THR A 160 -11.25 24.80 21.48
C THR A 160 -11.95 24.36 20.21
N PRO A 161 -11.57 23.23 19.59
CA PRO A 161 -12.30 22.72 18.43
C PRO A 161 -13.71 22.36 18.86
N SER A 162 -14.69 22.57 17.99
CA SER A 162 -16.06 22.09 18.19
C SER A 162 -16.10 20.56 18.15
N ARG A 163 -17.15 19.96 18.73
CA ARG A 163 -17.37 18.51 18.66
C ARG A 163 -17.50 18.03 17.21
N LEU A 164 -18.11 18.84 16.35
CA LEU A 164 -18.22 18.54 14.92
C LEU A 164 -16.85 18.52 14.23
N GLN A 165 -15.97 19.50 14.49
CA GLN A 165 -14.60 19.52 13.94
C GLN A 165 -13.78 18.30 14.40
N PHE A 166 -13.93 17.91 15.66
CA PHE A 166 -13.33 16.70 16.21
C PHE A 166 -13.79 15.43 15.45
N GLU A 167 -15.10 15.29 15.26
CA GLU A 167 -15.68 14.13 14.59
C GLU A 167 -15.38 14.12 13.08
N ASN A 168 -15.28 15.29 12.45
CA ASN A 168 -14.83 15.41 11.06
C ASN A 168 -13.40 14.89 10.90
N LEU A 169 -12.48 15.31 11.76
CA LEU A 169 -11.10 14.82 11.73
C LEU A 169 -11.02 13.32 11.99
N LYS A 170 -11.83 12.82 12.91
CA LYS A 170 -11.92 11.39 13.23
C LYS A 170 -12.39 10.57 12.03
N LEU A 171 -13.40 11.05 11.31
CA LEU A 171 -13.86 10.46 10.05
C LEU A 171 -12.75 10.46 9.00
N LEU A 172 -12.06 11.59 8.78
CA LEU A 172 -10.98 11.68 7.80
C LEU A 172 -9.86 10.69 8.08
N ASN A 173 -9.49 10.50 9.35
CA ASN A 173 -8.53 9.46 9.76
C ASN A 173 -9.05 8.04 9.46
N CYS A 174 -10.33 7.75 9.74
CA CYS A 174 -10.92 6.45 9.41
C CYS A 174 -10.92 6.19 7.90
N ILE A 175 -11.19 7.20 7.09
CA ILE A 175 -11.14 7.12 5.62
C ILE A 175 -9.70 6.86 5.15
N TYR A 176 -8.71 7.54 5.71
CA TYR A 176 -7.31 7.31 5.42
C TYR A 176 -6.88 5.87 5.74
N CYS A 177 -7.21 5.36 6.93
CA CYS A 177 -6.94 3.97 7.31
C CYS A 177 -7.59 2.98 6.34
N TYR A 178 -8.85 3.22 5.95
CA TYR A 178 -9.52 2.39 4.95
C TYR A 178 -8.81 2.46 3.59
N GLN A 179 -8.36 3.63 3.15
CA GLN A 179 -7.65 3.81 1.88
C GLN A 179 -6.38 2.96 1.83
N GLU A 180 -5.57 2.98 2.89
CA GLU A 180 -4.36 2.15 3.00
C GLU A 180 -4.67 0.66 2.93
N ILE A 181 -5.73 0.22 3.61
CA ILE A 181 -6.16 -1.19 3.61
C ILE A 181 -6.69 -1.60 2.24
N LEU A 182 -7.47 -0.74 1.57
CA LEU A 182 -7.93 -0.97 0.20
C LEU A 182 -6.76 -1.04 -0.78
N PHE A 183 -5.76 -0.17 -0.63
CA PHE A 183 -4.53 -0.20 -1.44
C PHE A 183 -3.79 -1.54 -1.29
N ASN A 184 -3.61 -2.01 -0.06
CA ASN A 184 -2.96 -3.30 0.22
C ASN A 184 -3.74 -4.48 -0.37
N LEU A 185 -5.08 -4.46 -0.30
CA LEU A 185 -5.93 -5.47 -0.95
C LEU A 185 -5.81 -5.42 -2.48
N LEU A 186 -5.82 -4.22 -3.05
CA LEU A 186 -5.65 -4.02 -4.49
C LEU A 186 -4.30 -4.57 -4.95
N ASP A 187 -3.20 -4.27 -4.26
CA ASP A 187 -1.87 -4.76 -4.61
C ASP A 187 -1.83 -6.29 -4.68
N LYS A 188 -2.47 -6.99 -3.73
CA LYS A 188 -2.64 -8.45 -3.78
C LYS A 188 -3.44 -8.92 -4.99
N VAL A 189 -4.56 -8.27 -5.30
CA VAL A 189 -5.38 -8.59 -6.49
C VAL A 189 -4.58 -8.38 -7.78
N GLU A 190 -3.82 -7.29 -7.86
CA GLU A 190 -2.95 -7.00 -9.00
C GLU A 190 -1.86 -8.04 -9.14
N HIS A 191 -1.25 -8.45 -8.03
CA HIS A 191 -0.28 -9.54 -8.01
C HIS A 191 -0.87 -10.83 -8.59
N TYR A 192 -2.07 -11.23 -8.16
CA TYR A 192 -2.76 -12.41 -8.70
C TYR A 192 -3.09 -12.27 -10.19
N PHE A 193 -3.51 -11.08 -10.63
CA PHE A 193 -3.84 -10.85 -12.03
C PHE A 193 -2.61 -10.94 -12.94
N TYR A 194 -1.51 -10.24 -12.59
CA TYR A 194 -0.32 -10.18 -13.44
C TYR A 194 0.49 -11.48 -13.42
N ASN A 195 0.34 -12.28 -12.38
CA ASN A 195 0.99 -13.59 -12.27
C ASN A 195 0.02 -14.76 -12.48
N PHE A 196 -1.17 -14.51 -13.04
CA PHE A 196 -2.24 -15.50 -13.17
C PHE A 196 -1.79 -16.81 -13.81
N GLU A 197 -0.98 -16.73 -14.87
CA GLU A 197 -0.49 -17.89 -15.62
C GLU A 197 0.63 -18.66 -14.89
N LYS A 198 1.20 -18.07 -13.83
CA LYS A 198 2.30 -18.63 -13.03
C LYS A 198 1.86 -19.13 -11.66
N ILE A 199 0.61 -18.86 -11.28
CA ILE A 199 0.05 -19.24 -9.98
C ILE A 199 -0.82 -20.45 -10.18
N ASP A 200 -0.50 -21.52 -9.46
CA ASP A 200 -1.43 -22.63 -9.29
C ASP A 200 -2.37 -22.32 -8.14
N PHE A 201 -3.60 -21.93 -8.49
CA PHE A 201 -4.63 -21.57 -7.50
C PHE A 201 -5.17 -22.78 -6.72
N THR A 202 -4.88 -24.02 -7.14
CA THR A 202 -5.37 -25.22 -6.45
C THR A 202 -4.57 -25.53 -5.18
N ILE A 203 -3.29 -25.13 -5.16
CA ILE A 203 -2.36 -25.33 -4.02
C ILE A 203 -2.25 -24.11 -3.11
N LEU A 204 -2.94 -23.02 -3.46
CA LEU A 204 -3.04 -21.83 -2.61
C LEU A 204 -3.53 -22.29 -1.23
N ASP A 205 -2.88 -21.83 -0.15
CA ASP A 205 -3.32 -22.03 1.23
C ASP A 205 -3.44 -20.68 1.96
N THR A 206 -4.41 -20.54 2.87
CA THR A 206 -4.79 -19.23 3.45
C THR A 206 -3.71 -18.58 4.33
N ASN A 207 -2.64 -19.31 4.67
CA ASN A 207 -1.65 -18.90 5.66
C ASN A 207 -0.18 -18.95 5.18
N GLU A 208 0.08 -19.28 3.91
CA GLU A 208 1.45 -19.39 3.40
C GLU A 208 1.69 -18.37 2.27
N SER A 209 2.87 -17.75 2.29
CA SER A 209 3.35 -16.96 1.15
C SER A 209 3.37 -17.88 -0.07
N LEU A 210 2.64 -17.49 -1.12
CA LEU A 210 2.53 -18.23 -2.37
C LEU A 210 3.88 -18.86 -2.77
N PRO A 211 3.93 -20.17 -3.05
CA PRO A 211 5.06 -20.70 -3.81
C PRO A 211 4.95 -20.10 -5.21
N MET A 212 5.62 -18.96 -5.43
CA MET A 212 5.87 -18.48 -6.78
C MET A 212 6.55 -19.64 -7.52
N MET A 213 5.97 -20.08 -8.64
CA MET A 213 6.77 -20.86 -9.60
C MET A 213 8.07 -20.10 -9.82
N GLU A 214 9.22 -20.78 -9.67
CA GLU A 214 10.54 -20.17 -9.82
C GLU A 214 10.51 -19.22 -11.01
N THR A 215 10.58 -17.92 -10.73
CA THR A 215 10.55 -16.91 -11.79
C THR A 215 11.72 -17.22 -12.70
N VAL A 216 11.44 -17.66 -13.93
CA VAL A 216 12.47 -17.92 -14.93
C VAL A 216 13.23 -16.62 -15.12
N LYS A 217 14.45 -16.56 -14.57
CA LYS A 217 15.30 -15.38 -14.63
C LYS A 217 15.85 -15.23 -16.05
N CYS A 218 15.99 -13.99 -16.50
CA CYS A 218 16.58 -13.66 -17.79
C CYS A 218 18.07 -13.99 -17.78
N ASN A 219 18.51 -14.83 -18.73
CA ASN A 219 19.90 -15.21 -18.87
C ASN A 219 20.67 -14.14 -19.63
N ILE A 220 21.61 -13.46 -18.97
CA ILE A 220 22.58 -12.60 -19.66
C ILE A 220 23.87 -13.39 -19.91
N ASN A 221 24.38 -13.27 -21.14
CA ASN A 221 25.61 -13.92 -21.56
C ASN A 221 26.84 -13.08 -21.16
N LEU A 222 26.86 -12.63 -19.90
CA LEU A 222 27.92 -11.84 -19.28
C LEU A 222 28.34 -12.52 -17.98
N SER A 223 29.61 -12.41 -17.60
CA SER A 223 30.08 -12.78 -16.27
C SER A 223 29.46 -11.88 -15.19
N LYS A 224 29.59 -12.26 -13.91
CA LYS A 224 29.04 -11.46 -12.80
C LYS A 224 29.60 -10.03 -12.80
N VAL A 225 30.89 -9.91 -13.10
CA VAL A 225 31.60 -8.63 -13.13
C VAL A 225 31.13 -7.80 -14.33
N GLU A 226 31.11 -8.38 -15.53
CA GLU A 226 30.62 -7.68 -16.73
C GLU A 226 29.15 -7.26 -16.60
N ALA A 227 28.32 -8.10 -15.99
CA ALA A 227 26.93 -7.79 -15.66
C ALA A 227 26.83 -6.59 -14.70
N ALA A 228 27.62 -6.59 -13.62
CA ALA A 228 27.67 -5.47 -12.67
C ALA A 228 28.14 -4.18 -13.36
N LYS A 229 29.18 -4.24 -14.20
CA LYS A 229 29.66 -3.09 -14.97
C LYS A 229 28.57 -2.55 -15.92
N PHE A 230 27.91 -3.43 -16.66
CA PHE A 230 26.84 -3.08 -17.59
C PHE A 230 25.67 -2.40 -16.88
N PHE A 231 25.17 -2.99 -15.79
CA PHE A 231 24.07 -2.40 -15.03
C PHE A 231 24.47 -1.11 -14.30
N SER A 232 25.68 -1.02 -13.77
CA SER A 232 26.21 0.22 -13.18
C SER A 232 26.12 1.37 -14.18
N PHE A 233 26.57 1.17 -15.42
CA PHE A 233 26.46 2.19 -16.46
C PHE A 233 25.02 2.60 -16.74
N LEU A 234 24.11 1.63 -16.91
CA LEU A 234 22.70 1.93 -17.14
C LEU A 234 22.06 2.73 -15.99
N ILE A 235 22.48 2.46 -14.74
CA ILE A 235 21.99 3.14 -13.54
C ILE A 235 22.59 4.55 -13.42
N TYR A 236 23.91 4.67 -13.49
CA TYR A 236 24.61 5.94 -13.28
C TYR A 236 24.29 6.97 -14.35
N ASP A 237 24.16 6.55 -15.61
CA ASP A 237 23.76 7.43 -16.71
C ASP A 237 22.23 7.58 -16.83
N LYS A 238 21.48 7.07 -15.84
CA LYS A 238 20.01 7.16 -15.75
C LYS A 238 19.28 6.65 -17.00
N ILE A 239 19.87 5.68 -17.69
CA ILE A 239 19.25 4.99 -18.83
C ILE A 239 18.11 4.09 -18.33
N ILE A 240 18.26 3.51 -17.14
CA ILE A 240 17.22 2.79 -16.43
C ILE A 240 17.00 3.42 -15.05
N PHE A 241 15.73 3.64 -14.69
CA PHE A 241 15.30 4.14 -13.38
C PHE A 241 13.88 3.62 -13.07
N ILE A 242 13.51 3.55 -11.79
CA ILE A 242 12.16 3.15 -11.33
C ILE A 242 11.38 4.39 -10.89
N ASP A 243 12.00 5.26 -10.09
CA ASP A 243 11.39 6.47 -9.53
C ASP A 243 12.45 7.56 -9.37
N SER A 244 12.33 8.65 -10.13
CA SER A 244 13.35 9.70 -10.17
C SER A 244 13.30 10.69 -8.99
N SER A 245 12.37 10.51 -8.04
CA SER A 245 12.18 11.44 -6.91
C SER A 245 13.18 11.23 -5.76
N ASP A 246 13.73 10.02 -5.58
CA ASP A 246 14.75 9.69 -4.58
C ASP A 246 15.84 8.77 -5.18
N GLU A 247 16.97 9.36 -5.57
CA GLU A 247 18.08 8.64 -6.21
C GLU A 247 18.66 7.50 -5.35
N LYS A 248 18.62 7.63 -4.03
CA LYS A 248 19.17 6.61 -3.12
C LYS A 248 18.26 5.40 -3.06
N MET A 249 16.95 5.64 -2.95
CA MET A 249 15.95 4.57 -2.95
C MET A 249 15.81 3.93 -4.34
N ASP A 250 15.92 4.70 -5.40
CA ASP A 250 15.89 4.21 -6.79
C ASP A 250 17.02 3.23 -7.06
N LYS A 251 18.26 3.56 -6.67
CA LYS A 251 19.42 2.66 -6.80
C LYS A 251 19.18 1.32 -6.11
N ILE A 252 18.67 1.33 -4.88
CA ILE A 252 18.39 0.10 -4.12
C ILE A 252 17.30 -0.72 -4.80
N ARG A 253 16.25 -0.08 -5.32
CA ARG A 253 15.15 -0.75 -6.02
C ARG A 253 15.62 -1.39 -7.32
N ILE A 254 16.43 -0.70 -8.13
CA ILE A 254 16.97 -1.26 -9.38
C ILE A 254 17.93 -2.42 -9.11
N GLN A 255 18.77 -2.32 -8.07
CA GLN A 255 19.66 -3.41 -7.68
C GLN A 255 18.87 -4.67 -7.31
N LYS A 256 17.82 -4.54 -6.49
CA LYS A 256 16.92 -5.66 -6.17
C LYS A 256 16.22 -6.19 -7.42
N PHE A 257 15.81 -5.30 -8.33
CA PHE A 257 15.22 -5.71 -9.61
C PHE A 257 16.19 -6.59 -10.42
N ILE A 258 17.47 -6.21 -10.52
CA ILE A 258 18.47 -6.98 -11.24
C ILE A 258 18.68 -8.37 -10.61
N GLU A 259 18.84 -8.42 -9.29
CA GLU A 259 19.03 -9.68 -8.55
C GLU A 259 17.84 -10.64 -8.71
N ASN A 260 16.63 -10.10 -8.70
CA ASN A 260 15.40 -10.89 -8.80
C ASN A 260 15.15 -11.40 -10.21
N ASN A 261 15.58 -10.67 -11.25
CA ASN A 261 15.16 -10.94 -12.62
C ASN A 261 16.25 -11.48 -13.55
N PHE A 262 17.54 -11.46 -13.18
CA PHE A 262 18.63 -11.84 -14.08
C PHE A 262 19.56 -12.95 -13.52
N THR A 263 20.15 -13.72 -14.41
CA THR A 263 21.25 -14.67 -14.14
C THR A 263 22.48 -14.26 -14.94
N TYR A 264 23.68 -14.64 -14.47
CA TYR A 264 24.94 -14.39 -15.17
C TYR A 264 25.62 -15.70 -15.57
N LYS A 265 26.48 -15.63 -16.58
CA LYS A 265 27.29 -16.75 -17.03
C LYS A 265 28.49 -16.97 -16.10
N SER A 266 28.51 -18.09 -15.40
CA SER A 266 29.67 -18.47 -14.58
C SER A 266 30.84 -19.00 -15.42
N LEU A 267 32.02 -19.09 -14.80
CA LEU A 267 33.24 -19.65 -15.42
C LEU A 267 33.03 -21.05 -16.00
N ASN A 268 32.12 -21.85 -15.42
CA ASN A 268 31.79 -23.19 -15.90
C ASN A 268 30.72 -23.18 -17.02
N LEU A 269 30.51 -22.03 -17.68
CA LEU A 269 29.52 -21.77 -18.72
C LEU A 269 28.05 -22.01 -18.31
N LYS A 270 27.79 -22.25 -17.02
CA LYS A 270 26.44 -22.41 -16.46
C LYS A 270 25.87 -21.07 -16.03
N GLN A 271 24.57 -20.88 -16.23
CA GLN A 271 23.84 -19.73 -15.71
C GLN A 271 23.71 -19.84 -14.20
N LYS A 272 23.96 -18.72 -13.50
CA LYS A 272 23.86 -18.62 -12.05
C LYS A 272 23.03 -17.40 -11.67
N PRO A 273 22.15 -17.49 -10.65
CA PRO A 273 21.42 -16.33 -10.17
C PRO A 273 22.41 -15.26 -9.69
N ILE A 274 22.07 -14.00 -9.95
CA ILE A 274 22.79 -12.87 -9.37
C ILE A 274 22.36 -12.75 -7.90
N THR A 275 23.34 -12.83 -6.99
CA THR A 275 23.15 -12.57 -5.55
C THR A 275 24.16 -11.54 -5.08
N ASN A 276 23.70 -10.58 -4.28
CA ASN A 276 24.51 -9.51 -3.68
C ASN A 276 25.32 -8.70 -4.70
N ILE A 277 24.70 -8.22 -5.78
CA ILE A 277 25.35 -7.38 -6.80
C ILE A 277 25.74 -5.99 -6.28
N ASN A 278 25.21 -5.61 -5.12
CA ASN A 278 25.46 -4.34 -4.45
C ASN A 278 26.94 -4.07 -4.23
N LYS A 279 27.72 -5.11 -3.91
CA LYS A 279 29.15 -4.98 -3.66
C LYS A 279 29.88 -4.63 -4.97
N GLU A 280 29.64 -5.39 -6.03
CA GLU A 280 30.27 -5.21 -7.32
C GLU A 280 29.84 -3.89 -8.00
N ILE A 281 28.58 -3.46 -7.85
CA ILE A 281 28.11 -2.17 -8.36
C ILE A 281 28.69 -0.99 -7.57
N SER A 282 28.84 -1.12 -6.25
CA SER A 282 29.37 -0.04 -5.40
C SER A 282 30.88 0.11 -5.49
N GLU A 283 31.60 -0.98 -5.77
CA GLU A 283 33.04 -0.99 -6.01
C GLU A 283 33.41 -0.42 -7.39
N PHE A 284 32.46 -0.43 -8.33
CA PHE A 284 32.68 0.09 -9.67
C PHE A 284 32.49 1.62 -9.73
N LYS A 285 33.59 2.37 -9.58
CA LYS A 285 33.64 3.81 -9.90
C LYS A 285 33.93 3.97 -11.39
N LEU A 286 33.05 4.66 -12.10
CA LEU A 286 33.02 4.83 -13.57
C LEU A 286 34.24 5.51 -14.23
N TYR A 287 35.39 5.64 -13.56
CA TYR A 287 36.50 6.43 -14.07
C TYR A 287 37.72 5.55 -14.37
N ASN A 288 37.99 5.40 -15.68
CA ASN A 288 39.20 4.86 -16.32
C ASN A 288 39.41 3.34 -16.32
N ASP A 289 38.36 2.54 -16.55
CA ASP A 289 38.53 1.12 -16.85
C ASP A 289 38.52 0.87 -18.37
N ASN A 290 39.71 0.63 -18.94
CA ASN A 290 39.87 0.32 -20.37
C ASN A 290 39.08 -0.92 -20.81
N GLU A 291 38.90 -1.92 -19.93
CA GLU A 291 38.10 -3.11 -20.26
C GLU A 291 36.60 -2.76 -20.37
N PHE A 292 36.14 -1.80 -19.57
CA PHE A 292 34.76 -1.36 -19.62
C PHE A 292 34.46 -0.59 -20.91
N ASN A 293 35.35 0.33 -21.31
CA ASN A 293 35.23 1.04 -22.57
C ASN A 293 35.19 0.08 -23.76
N GLN A 294 36.03 -0.96 -23.74
CA GLN A 294 36.01 -2.02 -24.76
C GLN A 294 34.66 -2.76 -24.80
N THR A 295 34.08 -3.06 -23.64
CA THR A 295 32.76 -3.71 -23.53
C THR A 295 31.64 -2.83 -24.10
N ILE A 296 31.70 -1.52 -23.84
CA ILE A 296 30.75 -0.55 -24.40
C ILE A 296 30.94 -0.39 -25.91
N ASP A 297 32.18 -0.32 -26.40
CA ASP A 297 32.47 -0.24 -27.84
C ASP A 297 31.93 -1.47 -28.58
N ASP A 298 32.07 -2.66 -28.01
CA ASP A 298 31.55 -3.89 -28.60
C ASP A 298 30.01 -3.94 -28.56
N PHE A 299 29.39 -3.43 -27.49
CA PHE A 299 27.94 -3.24 -27.43
C PHE A 299 27.44 -2.24 -28.47
N ILE A 300 28.13 -1.10 -28.63
CA ILE A 300 27.81 -0.08 -29.65
C ILE A 300 27.96 -0.66 -31.05
N LYS A 301 29.01 -1.43 -31.35
CA LYS A 301 29.17 -2.11 -32.65
C LYS A 301 28.03 -3.06 -32.94
N ILE A 302 27.57 -3.83 -31.94
CA ILE A 302 26.39 -4.71 -32.09
C ILE A 302 25.15 -3.87 -32.42
N LEU A 303 24.91 -2.77 -31.70
CA LEU A 303 23.76 -1.90 -31.96
C LEU A 303 23.84 -1.23 -33.35
N GLN A 304 25.02 -0.75 -33.74
CA GLN A 304 25.27 -0.15 -35.05
C GLN A 304 25.09 -1.16 -36.18
N SER A 305 25.53 -2.41 -36.00
CA SER A 305 25.33 -3.48 -37.00
C SER A 305 23.84 -3.82 -37.24
N LYS A 306 22.97 -3.45 -36.29
CA LYS A 306 21.50 -3.62 -36.37
C LYS A 306 20.77 -2.37 -36.86
N LYS A 307 21.46 -1.24 -36.94
CA LYS A 307 20.93 0.02 -37.43
C LYS A 307 21.03 0.00 -38.97
N ARG A 308 19.98 -0.52 -39.62
CA ARG A 308 19.81 -0.35 -41.07
C ARG A 308 19.51 1.09 -41.42
#